data_AF-A0A7S8WBM6-F1
#
_entry.id   AF-A0A7S8WBM6-F1
#
_cell.length_a   1.000
_cell.length_b   1.000
_cell.length_c   1.000
_cell.angle_alpha   90.00
_cell.angle_beta   90.00
_cell.angle_gamma   90.00
#
_symmetry.space_group_name_H-M   'P 1'
#
loop_
_entity.id
_entity.type
_entity.pdbx_description
1 polymer ?
#
loop_
_entity_poly.entity_id
_entity_poly.type
_entity_poly.pdbx_seq_one_letter_code
_entity_poly.pdbx_strand_id
1 'polypeptide(L)'
;MLKKSLHDQIKIIGFWTFGGVFWYLVIAFFLKSKYPIFDYSFNLENAYDVIKDALTLAASFLAPVAAFVLFTDWRDEHRAISNEKLSKQISDIISKISPLVGVSYINFDDSEKIVEFRQEYFSYLFEMGRNLIGINSIDKKSEKFIKDTQELNNLLVNIWLSLERQIVLNQELEKITSFDERSEALKRSYTDQINEISIKKSSFIEDFLKKKAEINILYV
;
A
#
# COMPACT_ATOMS: atom_id res chain seq x y z
N MET A 1 -10.21 -16.68 -5.02
CA MET A 1 -9.46 -17.86 -5.52
C MET A 1 -8.14 -17.92 -4.79
N LEU A 2 -7.83 -19.05 -4.13
CA LEU A 2 -6.53 -19.25 -3.48
C LEU A 2 -5.42 -19.16 -4.54
N LYS A 3 -4.48 -18.23 -4.36
CA LYS A 3 -3.33 -18.04 -5.25
C LYS A 3 -2.53 -19.34 -5.20
N LYS A 4 -2.57 -20.12 -6.29
CA LYS A 4 -1.78 -21.36 -6.41
C LYS A 4 -0.31 -21.00 -6.29
N SER A 5 0.44 -21.77 -5.50
CA SER A 5 1.87 -21.54 -5.31
C SER A 5 2.61 -21.63 -6.64
N LEU A 6 3.76 -20.96 -6.77
CA LEU A 6 4.61 -21.04 -7.95
C LEU A 6 4.90 -22.50 -8.34
N HIS A 7 5.08 -23.37 -7.33
CA HIS A 7 5.24 -24.81 -7.50
C HIS A 7 4.05 -25.48 -8.21
N ASP A 8 2.82 -25.14 -7.83
CA ASP A 8 1.61 -25.72 -8.42
C ASP A 8 1.39 -25.25 -9.86
N GLN A 9 1.72 -23.99 -10.15
CA GLN A 9 1.61 -23.45 -11.51
C GLN A 9 2.61 -24.14 -12.44
N ILE A 10 3.86 -24.27 -12.01
CA ILE A 10 4.91 -24.98 -12.77
C ILE A 10 4.53 -26.44 -13.00
N LYS A 11 3.98 -27.14 -11.99
CA LYS A 11 3.51 -28.52 -12.13
C LYS A 11 2.44 -28.69 -13.21
N ILE A 12 1.44 -27.81 -13.21
CA ILE A 12 0.34 -27.86 -14.19
C ILE A 12 0.88 -27.63 -15.60
N ILE A 13 1.74 -26.63 -15.77
CA ILE A 13 2.35 -26.32 -17.07
C ILE A 13 3.20 -27.49 -17.56
N GLY A 14 4.06 -28.04 -16.69
CA GLY A 14 4.91 -29.19 -17.04
C GLY A 14 4.12 -30.43 -17.45
N PHE A 15 3.00 -30.71 -16.77
CA PHE A 15 2.11 -31.82 -17.14
C PHE A 15 1.53 -31.67 -18.55
N TRP A 16 1.02 -30.47 -18.88
CA TRP A 16 0.45 -30.20 -20.21
C TRP A 16 1.52 -30.20 -21.30
N THR A 17 2.71 -29.65 -21.04
CA THR A 17 3.80 -29.70 -22.01
C THR A 17 4.26 -31.13 -22.26
N PHE A 18 4.41 -31.95 -21.22
CA PHE A 18 4.79 -33.36 -21.38
C PHE A 18 3.74 -34.13 -22.21
N GLY A 19 2.45 -33.93 -21.93
CA GLY A 19 1.37 -34.51 -22.72
C GLY A 19 1.40 -34.07 -24.19
N GLY A 20 1.62 -32.77 -24.46
CA GLY A 20 1.72 -32.23 -25.81
C GLY A 20 2.92 -32.79 -26.59
N VAL A 21 4.09 -32.88 -25.95
CA VAL A 21 5.30 -33.49 -26.54
C VAL A 21 5.05 -34.97 -26.85
N PHE A 22 4.43 -35.71 -25.92
CA PHE A 22 4.10 -37.12 -26.14
C PHE A 22 3.21 -37.32 -27.38
N TRP A 23 2.12 -36.54 -27.50
CA TRP A 23 1.23 -36.62 -28.66
C TRP A 23 1.90 -36.18 -29.95
N TYR A 24 2.74 -35.14 -29.91
CA TYR A 24 3.53 -34.73 -31.07
C TYR A 24 4.42 -35.86 -31.55
N LEU A 25 5.14 -36.54 -30.65
CA LEU A 25 5.99 -37.68 -31.00
C LEU A 25 5.18 -38.81 -31.64
N VAL A 26 4.03 -39.18 -31.06
CA VAL A 26 3.14 -40.22 -31.63
C VAL A 26 2.73 -39.87 -33.06
N ILE A 27 2.29 -38.62 -33.30
CA ILE A 27 1.85 -38.17 -34.63
C ILE A 27 3.03 -38.10 -35.61
N ALA A 28 4.18 -37.57 -35.18
CA ALA A 28 5.35 -37.39 -36.03
C ALA A 28 5.96 -38.74 -36.45
N PHE A 29 6.06 -39.71 -35.54
CA PHE A 29 6.51 -41.06 -35.88
C PHE A 29 5.52 -41.78 -36.79
N PHE A 30 4.20 -41.60 -36.59
CA PHE A 30 3.19 -42.15 -37.48
C PHE A 30 3.32 -41.57 -38.90
N LEU A 31 3.43 -40.25 -39.04
CA LEU A 31 3.55 -39.58 -40.34
C LEU A 31 4.87 -39.88 -41.07
N LYS A 32 5.99 -40.03 -40.36
CA LYS A 32 7.28 -40.37 -40.97
C LYS A 32 7.45 -41.88 -41.23
N SER A 33 6.56 -42.74 -40.72
CA SER A 33 6.64 -44.18 -40.97
C SER A 33 6.26 -44.51 -42.42
N LYS A 34 7.07 -45.34 -43.09
CA LYS A 34 6.72 -45.90 -44.41
C LYS A 34 5.83 -47.11 -44.22
N TYR A 35 4.73 -47.18 -44.97
CA TYR A 35 3.82 -48.33 -44.98
C TYR A 35 4.34 -49.39 -45.98
N PRO A 36 4.35 -50.71 -45.66
CA PRO A 36 3.94 -51.33 -44.40
C PRO A 36 5.01 -51.22 -43.31
N ILE A 37 4.54 -50.95 -42.08
CA ILE A 37 5.38 -50.65 -40.90
C ILE A 37 6.26 -51.84 -40.45
N PHE A 38 5.89 -53.06 -40.84
CA PHE A 38 6.51 -54.31 -40.37
C PHE A 38 7.87 -54.65 -41.01
N ASP A 39 8.21 -54.07 -42.17
CA ASP A 39 9.43 -54.43 -42.93
C ASP A 39 10.57 -53.38 -42.82
N TYR A 40 10.39 -52.32 -42.05
CA TYR A 40 11.35 -51.21 -41.99
C TYR A 40 12.19 -51.19 -40.70
N SER A 41 13.51 -51.04 -40.86
CA SER A 41 14.43 -50.78 -39.76
C SER A 41 14.20 -49.37 -39.18
N PHE A 42 14.32 -49.25 -37.86
CA PHE A 42 14.20 -47.97 -37.17
C PHE A 42 15.24 -46.98 -37.67
N ASN A 43 14.79 -45.90 -38.31
CA ASN A 43 15.68 -44.85 -38.82
C ASN A 43 16.06 -43.89 -37.68
N LEU A 44 17.27 -44.08 -37.15
CA LEU A 44 17.83 -43.29 -36.04
C LEU A 44 17.94 -41.80 -36.36
N GLU A 45 18.22 -41.43 -37.61
CA GLU A 45 18.35 -40.04 -38.06
C GLU A 45 16.98 -39.32 -38.01
N ASN A 46 15.94 -39.97 -38.54
CA ASN A 46 14.58 -39.45 -38.47
C ASN A 46 14.04 -39.37 -37.03
N ALA A 47 14.39 -40.34 -36.19
CA ALA A 47 14.01 -40.33 -34.78
C ALA A 47 14.69 -39.17 -34.03
N TYR A 48 15.97 -38.94 -34.29
CA TYR A 48 16.71 -37.80 -33.73
C TYR A 48 16.07 -36.46 -34.12
N ASP A 49 15.74 -36.26 -35.39
CA ASP A 49 15.09 -35.03 -35.86
C ASP A 49 13.74 -34.81 -35.21
N VAL A 50 12.90 -35.84 -35.12
CA VAL A 50 11.57 -35.75 -34.49
C VAL A 50 11.68 -35.44 -33.01
N ILE A 51 12.63 -36.04 -32.29
CA ILE A 51 12.87 -35.75 -30.87
C ILE A 51 13.38 -34.31 -30.71
N LYS A 52 14.32 -33.87 -31.55
CA LYS A 52 14.85 -32.50 -31.54
C LYS A 52 13.75 -31.48 -31.79
N ASP A 53 12.89 -31.71 -32.77
CA ASP A 53 11.76 -30.82 -33.08
C ASP A 53 10.75 -30.80 -31.93
N ALA A 54 10.46 -31.94 -31.32
CA ALA A 54 9.59 -32.03 -30.15
C ALA A 54 10.15 -31.23 -28.96
N LEU A 55 11.45 -31.34 -28.68
CA LEU A 55 12.13 -30.60 -27.61
C LEU A 55 12.19 -29.09 -27.92
N THR A 56 12.42 -28.73 -29.19
CA THR A 56 12.44 -27.33 -29.62
C THR A 56 11.06 -26.70 -29.45
N LEU A 57 10.01 -27.39 -29.89
CA LEU A 57 8.62 -26.96 -29.73
C LEU A 57 8.26 -26.86 -28.24
N ALA A 58 8.63 -27.85 -27.43
CA ALA A 58 8.45 -27.81 -25.98
C ALA A 58 9.12 -26.58 -25.36
N ALA A 59 10.38 -26.31 -25.72
CA ALA A 59 11.13 -25.17 -25.21
C ALA A 59 10.52 -23.82 -25.65
N SER A 60 10.09 -23.71 -26.91
CA SER A 60 9.43 -22.50 -27.44
C SER A 60 8.13 -22.17 -26.71
N PHE A 61 7.42 -23.18 -26.18
CA PHE A 61 6.22 -22.96 -25.36
C PHE A 61 6.52 -22.79 -23.87
N LEU A 62 7.45 -23.58 -23.31
CA LEU A 62 7.79 -23.55 -21.89
C LEU A 62 8.51 -22.26 -21.48
N ALA A 63 9.45 -21.78 -22.30
CA ALA A 63 10.26 -20.62 -21.92
C ALA A 63 9.45 -19.34 -21.69
N PRO A 64 8.52 -18.93 -22.59
CA PRO A 64 7.66 -17.76 -22.33
C PRO A 64 6.75 -17.93 -21.11
N VAL A 65 6.21 -19.13 -20.91
CA VAL A 65 5.30 -19.41 -19.79
C VAL A 65 6.05 -19.40 -18.46
N ALA A 66 7.23 -20.04 -18.39
CA ALA A 66 8.09 -20.00 -17.21
C ALA A 66 8.53 -18.58 -16.89
N ALA A 67 8.93 -17.80 -17.91
CA ALA A 67 9.27 -16.40 -17.75
C ALA A 67 8.09 -15.57 -17.20
N PHE A 68 6.87 -15.81 -17.68
CA PHE A 68 5.67 -15.13 -17.17
C PHE A 68 5.36 -15.45 -15.71
N VAL A 69 5.45 -16.72 -15.32
CA VAL A 69 5.23 -17.15 -13.93
C VAL A 69 6.28 -16.54 -13.01
N LEU A 70 7.56 -16.63 -13.38
CA LEU A 70 8.66 -16.04 -12.62
C LEU A 70 8.52 -14.51 -12.50
N PHE A 71 8.18 -13.83 -13.60
CA PHE A 71 7.98 -12.39 -13.59
C PHE A 71 6.81 -11.97 -12.69
N THR A 72 5.71 -12.73 -12.71
CA THR A 72 4.54 -12.44 -11.88
C THR A 72 4.87 -12.57 -10.40
N ASP A 73 5.58 -13.63 -10.02
CA ASP A 73 6.00 -13.89 -8.65
C ASP A 73 6.99 -12.82 -8.16
N TRP A 74 8.03 -12.57 -8.95
CA TRP A 74 9.02 -11.50 -8.70
C TRP A 74 8.37 -10.12 -8.53
N ARG A 75 7.37 -9.79 -9.36
CA ARG A 75 6.65 -8.52 -9.26
C ARG A 75 5.87 -8.42 -7.95
N ASP A 76 5.22 -9.50 -7.53
CA ASP A 76 4.42 -9.50 -6.31
C ASP A 76 5.32 -9.44 -5.06
N GLU A 77 6.46 -10.14 -5.06
CA GLU A 77 7.50 -10.02 -4.04
C GLU A 77 8.05 -8.59 -3.96
N HIS A 78 8.38 -7.97 -5.09
CA HIS A 78 8.85 -6.58 -5.11
C HIS A 78 7.82 -5.60 -4.57
N ARG A 79 6.53 -5.79 -4.88
CA ARG A 79 5.45 -4.98 -4.31
C ARG A 79 5.34 -5.17 -2.81
N ALA A 80 5.47 -6.40 -2.31
CA ALA A 80 5.46 -6.69 -0.89
C ALA A 80 6.63 -6.00 -0.16
N ILE A 81 7.85 -6.10 -0.68
CA ILE A 81 9.04 -5.44 -0.12
C ILE A 81 8.88 -3.91 -0.15
N SER A 82 8.35 -3.36 -1.25
CA SER A 82 8.05 -1.93 -1.36
C SER A 82 7.03 -1.49 -0.32
N ASN A 83 5.96 -2.27 -0.12
CA ASN A 83 4.93 -2.01 0.88
C ASN A 83 5.49 -2.06 2.30
N GLU A 84 6.36 -3.02 2.62
CA GLU A 84 7.01 -3.09 3.93
C GLU A 84 7.81 -1.82 4.20
N LYS A 85 8.64 -1.40 3.25
CA LYS A 85 9.45 -0.18 3.37
C LYS A 85 8.58 1.06 3.56
N LEU A 86 7.57 1.24 2.72
CA LEU A 86 6.70 2.42 2.77
C LEU A 86 5.83 2.44 4.04
N SER A 87 5.32 1.28 4.48
CA SER A 87 4.53 1.20 5.72
C SER A 87 5.37 1.49 6.96
N LYS A 88 6.65 1.09 6.99
CA LYS A 88 7.63 1.54 8.02
C LYS A 88 7.80 3.05 8.01
N GLN A 89 8.03 3.65 6.83
CA GLN A 89 8.18 5.10 6.71
C GLN A 89 6.93 5.84 7.18
N ILE A 90 5.73 5.35 6.86
CA ILE A 90 4.47 5.90 7.35
C ILE A 90 4.39 5.80 8.88
N SER A 91 4.74 4.65 9.46
CA SER A 91 4.78 4.46 10.91
C SER A 91 5.75 5.42 11.61
N ASP A 92 6.92 5.66 11.02
CA ASP A 92 7.90 6.62 11.53
C ASP A 92 7.34 8.05 11.48
N ILE A 93 6.67 8.44 10.40
CA ILE A 93 6.01 9.74 10.27
C ILE A 93 4.89 9.89 11.31
N ILE A 94 4.05 8.87 11.49
CA ILE A 94 3.00 8.86 12.53
C ILE A 94 3.62 9.04 13.93
N SER A 95 4.81 8.49 14.16
CA SER A 95 5.53 8.66 15.42
C SER A 95 6.04 10.09 15.60
N LYS A 96 6.54 10.72 14.54
CA LYS A 96 7.01 12.12 14.54
C LYS A 96 5.88 13.13 14.70
N ILE A 97 4.71 12.91 14.10
CA ILE A 97 3.55 13.80 14.24
C ILE A 97 2.83 13.63 15.57
N SER A 98 2.94 12.45 16.20
CA SER A 98 2.28 12.12 17.46
C SER A 98 2.50 13.13 18.61
N PRO A 99 3.69 13.67 18.88
CA PRO A 99 3.85 14.72 19.89
C PRO A 99 3.14 16.03 19.52
N LEU A 100 2.96 16.31 18.23
CA LEU A 100 2.38 17.57 17.74
C LEU A 100 0.86 17.64 17.94
N VAL A 101 0.16 16.49 17.90
CA VAL A 101 -1.32 16.46 18.02
C VAL A 101 -1.83 16.97 19.36
N GLY A 102 -1.00 16.87 20.42
CA GLY A 102 -1.34 17.28 21.78
C GLY A 102 -1.04 18.74 22.10
N VAL A 103 -0.43 19.50 21.19
CA VAL A 103 -0.04 20.90 21.44
C VAL A 103 -1.26 21.78 21.70
N SER A 104 -1.20 22.61 22.74
CA SER A 104 -2.27 23.54 23.12
C SER A 104 -2.17 24.85 22.35
N TYR A 105 -3.31 25.49 22.09
CA TYR A 105 -3.37 26.80 21.44
C TYR A 105 -2.66 27.90 22.26
N ILE A 106 -2.55 27.72 23.58
CA ILE A 106 -1.90 28.66 24.51
C ILE A 106 -0.40 28.83 24.18
N ASN A 107 0.21 27.86 23.51
CA ASN A 107 1.63 27.93 23.13
C ASN A 107 1.90 28.85 21.92
N PHE A 108 0.86 29.44 21.34
CA PHE A 108 0.91 30.25 20.12
C PHE A 108 0.60 31.72 20.39
N ASP A 109 1.46 32.35 21.18
CA ASP A 109 1.49 33.79 21.47
C ASP A 109 2.13 34.61 20.33
N ASP A 110 2.85 33.94 19.43
CA ASP A 110 3.60 34.54 18.34
C ASP A 110 3.22 33.94 16.98
N SER A 111 3.02 34.83 16.01
CA SER A 111 2.76 34.49 14.62
C SER A 111 3.85 33.64 13.97
N GLU A 112 5.13 33.84 14.33
CA GLU A 112 6.24 33.08 13.75
C GLU A 112 6.16 31.60 14.18
N LYS A 113 5.94 31.34 15.48
CA LYS A 113 5.73 29.98 16.02
C LYS A 113 4.55 29.26 15.37
N ILE A 114 3.46 29.96 15.07
CA ILE A 114 2.31 29.37 14.37
C ILE A 114 2.71 28.91 12.98
N VAL A 115 3.47 29.74 12.25
CA VAL A 115 3.93 29.42 10.89
C VAL A 115 4.86 28.21 10.90
N GLU A 116 5.86 28.20 11.78
CA GLU A 116 6.81 27.09 11.92
C GLU A 116 6.11 25.78 12.26
N PHE A 117 5.26 25.78 13.29
CA PHE A 117 4.51 24.59 13.69
C PHE A 117 3.59 24.09 12.58
N ARG A 118 2.89 24.99 11.87
CA ARG A 118 2.05 24.64 10.73
C ARG A 118 2.86 23.98 9.63
N GLN A 119 4.01 24.55 9.28
CA GLN A 119 4.90 23.99 8.26
C GLN A 119 5.37 22.59 8.63
N GLU A 120 5.84 22.40 9.87
CA GLU A 120 6.27 21.10 10.36
C GLU A 120 5.11 20.08 10.30
N TYR A 121 3.95 20.43 10.86
CA TYR A 121 2.77 19.56 10.91
C TYR A 121 2.35 19.08 9.52
N PHE A 122 2.20 20.01 8.57
CA PHE A 122 1.79 19.66 7.21
C PHE A 122 2.88 18.98 6.41
N SER A 123 4.17 19.22 6.70
CA SER A 123 5.26 18.48 6.05
C SER A 123 5.14 16.98 6.31
N TYR A 124 4.84 16.57 7.54
CA TYR A 124 4.59 15.18 7.90
C TYR A 124 3.32 14.63 7.25
N LEU A 125 2.22 15.41 7.22
CA LEU A 125 0.99 14.98 6.54
C LEU A 125 1.19 14.73 5.04
N PHE A 126 1.89 15.64 4.36
CA PHE A 126 2.17 15.48 2.95
C PHE A 126 3.12 14.32 2.68
N GLU A 127 4.14 14.14 3.52
CA GLU A 127 5.05 12.99 3.41
C GLU A 127 4.31 11.66 3.59
N MET A 128 3.42 11.59 4.58
CA MET A 128 2.57 10.43 4.83
C MET A 128 1.66 10.14 3.63
N GLY A 129 0.96 11.17 3.12
CA GLY A 129 0.08 11.04 1.96
C GLY A 129 0.84 10.60 0.70
N ARG A 130 2.05 11.12 0.47
CA ARG A 130 2.90 10.72 -0.66
C ARG A 130 3.32 9.25 -0.54
N ASN A 131 3.77 8.81 0.63
CA ASN A 131 4.18 7.42 0.84
C ASN A 131 2.99 6.47 0.71
N LEU A 132 1.80 6.89 1.15
CA LEU A 132 0.56 6.13 1.04
C LEU A 132 0.17 5.85 -0.42
N ILE A 133 0.34 6.82 -1.32
CA ILE A 133 0.09 6.64 -2.77
C ILE A 133 0.99 5.54 -3.36
N GLY A 134 2.18 5.33 -2.77
CA GLY A 134 3.11 4.29 -3.20
C GLY A 134 2.76 2.87 -2.73
N ILE A 135 1.81 2.71 -1.81
CA ILE A 135 1.40 1.39 -1.30
C ILE A 135 0.58 0.67 -2.38
N ASN A 136 0.97 -0.56 -2.70
CA ASN A 136 0.27 -1.41 -3.65
C ASN A 136 -0.80 -2.25 -2.94
N SER A 137 -2.03 -2.19 -3.43
CA SER A 137 -3.17 -3.00 -2.96
C SER A 137 -3.10 -4.45 -3.45
N ILE A 138 -2.13 -5.22 -2.94
CA ILE A 138 -1.87 -6.61 -3.38
C ILE A 138 -2.71 -7.65 -2.62
N ASP A 139 -3.14 -7.31 -1.40
CA ASP A 139 -3.93 -8.19 -0.53
C ASP A 139 -4.83 -7.38 0.43
N LYS A 140 -5.68 -8.09 1.19
CA LYS A 140 -6.58 -7.46 2.17
C LYS A 140 -5.86 -6.69 3.28
N LYS A 141 -4.62 -7.07 3.63
CA LYS A 141 -3.84 -6.37 4.67
C LYS A 141 -3.40 -5.00 4.16
N SER A 142 -2.87 -4.94 2.95
CA SER A 142 -2.49 -3.68 2.28
C SER A 142 -3.69 -2.78 2.02
N GLU A 143 -4.84 -3.32 1.60
CA GLU A 143 -6.10 -2.58 1.48
C GLU A 143 -6.53 -1.96 2.80
N LYS A 144 -6.53 -2.77 3.87
CA LYS A 144 -6.87 -2.31 5.22
C LYS A 144 -5.89 -1.22 5.68
N PHE A 145 -4.60 -1.43 5.50
CA PHE A 145 -3.57 -0.45 5.86
C PHE A 145 -3.77 0.89 5.14
N ILE A 146 -4.10 0.86 3.85
CA ILE A 146 -4.39 2.09 3.08
C ILE A 146 -5.56 2.83 3.72
N LYS A 147 -6.68 2.13 3.94
CA LYS A 147 -7.88 2.71 4.52
C LYS A 147 -7.63 3.28 5.92
N ASP A 148 -6.97 2.50 6.77
CA ASP A 148 -6.65 2.91 8.14
C ASP A 148 -5.75 4.16 8.16
N THR A 149 -4.77 4.25 7.25
CA THR A 149 -3.91 5.43 7.12
C THR A 149 -4.66 6.65 6.57
N GLN A 150 -5.62 6.46 5.66
CA GLN A 150 -6.50 7.55 5.19
C GLN A 150 -7.37 8.09 6.32
N GLU A 151 -7.93 7.21 7.15
CA GLU A 151 -8.69 7.58 8.34
C GLU A 151 -7.83 8.37 9.33
N LEU A 152 -6.60 7.92 9.60
CA LEU A 152 -5.65 8.69 10.42
C LEU A 152 -5.36 10.08 9.83
N ASN A 153 -5.14 10.17 8.52
CA ASN A 153 -4.89 11.44 7.85
C ASN A 153 -6.06 12.43 8.06
N ASN A 154 -7.29 11.94 7.93
CA ASN A 154 -8.48 12.75 8.17
C ASN A 154 -8.59 13.21 9.62
N LEU A 155 -8.30 12.33 10.59
CA LEU A 155 -8.26 12.69 12.01
C LEU A 155 -7.22 13.78 12.28
N LEU A 156 -6.02 13.65 11.73
CA LEU A 156 -4.95 14.64 11.88
C LEU A 156 -5.34 16.00 11.28
N VAL A 157 -6.01 16.02 10.13
CA VAL A 157 -6.54 17.27 9.55
C VAL A 157 -7.57 17.89 10.48
N ASN A 158 -8.50 17.11 11.05
CA ASN A 158 -9.50 17.62 11.98
C ASN A 158 -8.90 18.15 13.29
N ILE A 159 -7.84 17.51 13.80
CA ILE A 159 -7.07 17.99 14.96
C ILE A 159 -6.46 19.35 14.65
N TRP A 160 -5.82 19.50 13.48
CA TRP A 160 -5.27 20.78 13.03
C TRP A 160 -6.34 21.86 12.92
N LEU A 161 -7.44 21.60 12.22
CA LEU A 161 -8.51 22.59 12.03
C LEU A 161 -9.10 23.04 13.38
N SER A 162 -9.20 22.13 14.35
CA SER A 162 -9.64 22.46 15.70
C SER A 162 -8.63 23.35 16.41
N LEU A 163 -7.34 23.02 16.34
CA LEU A 163 -6.26 23.83 16.92
C LEU A 163 -6.20 25.23 16.29
N GLU A 164 -6.21 25.33 14.98
CA GLU A 164 -6.19 26.59 14.23
C GLU A 164 -7.35 27.49 14.65
N ARG A 165 -8.56 26.93 14.78
CA ARG A 165 -9.72 27.70 15.24
C ARG A 165 -9.56 28.19 16.67
N GLN A 166 -8.97 27.39 17.57
CA GLN A 166 -8.67 27.83 18.94
C GLN A 166 -7.65 28.97 18.96
N ILE A 167 -6.60 28.89 18.13
CA ILE A 167 -5.58 29.95 17.99
C ILE A 167 -6.25 31.27 17.57
N VAL A 168 -7.07 31.24 16.51
CA VAL A 168 -7.77 32.44 16.01
C VAL A 168 -8.69 33.04 17.07
N LEU A 169 -9.50 32.21 17.74
CA LEU A 169 -10.41 32.69 18.79
C LEU A 169 -9.65 33.28 19.98
N ASN A 170 -8.51 32.69 20.37
CA ASN A 170 -7.68 33.22 21.45
C ASN A 170 -7.07 34.58 21.07
N GLN A 171 -6.59 34.73 19.84
CA GLN A 171 -6.10 36.02 19.34
C GLN A 171 -7.20 37.10 19.31
N GLU A 172 -8.44 36.74 18.95
CA GLU A 172 -9.57 37.67 19.03
C GLU A 172 -9.94 38.01 20.48
N LEU A 173 -9.86 37.05 21.39
CA LEU A 173 -10.10 37.26 22.82
C LEU A 173 -9.09 38.25 23.42
N GLU A 174 -7.80 38.12 23.07
CA GLU A 174 -6.72 38.99 23.55
C GLU A 174 -6.86 40.44 23.07
N LYS A 175 -7.54 40.69 21.94
CA LYS A 175 -7.83 42.04 21.45
C LYS A 175 -8.90 42.77 22.27
N ILE A 176 -9.69 42.06 23.07
CA ILE A 176 -10.76 42.67 23.88
C ILE A 176 -10.16 43.30 25.15
N THR A 177 -9.85 44.59 25.06
CA THR A 177 -9.22 45.35 26.16
C THR A 177 -10.20 46.07 27.07
N SER A 178 -11.48 46.23 26.67
CA SER A 178 -12.49 46.93 27.48
C SER A 178 -13.17 46.01 28.50
N PHE A 179 -13.70 46.63 29.56
CA PHE A 179 -14.33 45.97 30.72
C PHE A 179 -15.83 46.26 30.82
N ASP A 180 -16.45 46.72 29.73
CA ASP A 180 -17.90 46.94 29.67
C ASP A 180 -18.67 45.60 29.53
N GLU A 181 -19.95 45.62 29.87
CA GLU A 181 -20.81 44.43 29.88
C GLU A 181 -20.84 43.69 28.54
N ARG A 182 -20.78 44.42 27.42
CA ARG A 182 -20.76 43.82 26.08
C ARG A 182 -19.45 43.10 25.82
N SER A 183 -18.32 43.70 26.19
CA SER A 183 -17.00 43.06 26.07
C SER A 183 -16.86 41.84 26.97
N GLU A 184 -17.39 41.87 28.19
CA GLU A 184 -17.42 40.70 29.06
C GLU A 184 -18.31 39.57 28.50
N ALA A 185 -19.47 39.91 27.92
CA ALA A 185 -20.31 38.93 27.23
C ALA A 185 -19.60 38.31 26.01
N LEU A 186 -18.85 39.12 25.25
CA LEU A 186 -18.07 38.65 24.10
C LEU A 186 -16.91 37.74 24.52
N LYS A 187 -16.16 38.10 25.58
CA LYS A 187 -15.10 37.26 26.16
C LYS A 187 -15.65 35.88 26.54
N ARG A 188 -16.77 35.84 27.27
CA ARG A 188 -17.45 34.58 27.65
C ARG A 188 -17.81 33.75 26.41
N SER A 189 -18.40 34.37 25.39
CA SER A 189 -18.75 33.68 24.14
C SER A 189 -17.54 33.04 23.45
N TYR A 190 -16.40 33.73 23.39
CA TYR A 190 -15.18 33.14 22.83
C TYR A 190 -14.61 32.03 23.70
N THR A 191 -14.59 32.20 25.04
CA THR A 191 -14.17 31.14 25.96
C THR A 191 -15.03 29.88 25.80
N ASP A 192 -16.35 30.03 25.71
CA ASP A 192 -17.27 28.90 25.53
C ASP A 192 -17.02 28.17 24.19
N GLN A 193 -16.79 28.92 23.11
CA GLN A 193 -16.43 28.33 21.81
C GLN A 193 -15.09 27.59 21.85
N ILE A 194 -14.07 28.17 22.49
CA ILE A 194 -12.75 27.53 22.65
C ILE A 194 -12.91 26.21 23.42
N ASN A 195 -13.72 26.19 24.49
CA ASN A 195 -14.01 24.99 25.27
C ASN A 195 -14.72 23.92 24.44
N GLU A 196 -15.75 24.30 23.67
CA GLU A 196 -16.45 23.37 22.78
C GLU A 196 -15.51 22.74 21.75
N ILE A 197 -14.63 23.55 21.14
CA ILE A 197 -13.64 23.05 20.18
C ILE A 197 -12.61 22.16 20.87
N SER A 198 -12.23 22.47 22.12
CA SER A 198 -11.29 21.66 22.91
C SER A 198 -11.82 20.25 23.14
N ILE A 199 -13.11 20.12 23.45
CA ILE A 199 -13.79 18.84 23.61
C ILE A 199 -13.76 18.05 22.29
N LYS A 200 -14.10 18.69 21.16
CA LYS A 200 -14.06 18.05 19.83
C LYS A 200 -12.65 17.60 19.45
N LYS A 201 -11.65 18.47 19.64
CA LYS A 201 -10.24 18.16 19.39
C LYS A 201 -9.79 16.96 20.22
N SER A 202 -10.16 16.92 21.51
CA SER A 202 -9.82 15.81 22.40
C SER A 202 -10.40 14.48 21.92
N SER A 203 -11.64 14.48 21.43
CA SER A 203 -12.25 13.31 20.79
C SER A 203 -11.45 12.84 19.57
N PHE A 204 -11.05 13.75 18.68
CA PHE A 204 -10.24 13.38 17.52
C PHE A 204 -8.86 12.84 17.90
N ILE A 205 -8.23 13.39 18.95
CA ILE A 205 -6.95 12.89 19.47
C ILE A 205 -7.12 11.47 20.03
N GLU A 206 -8.18 11.21 20.78
CA GLU A 206 -8.46 9.88 21.32
C GLU A 206 -8.64 8.85 20.21
N ASP A 207 -9.44 9.19 19.18
CA ASP A 207 -9.65 8.33 18.02
C ASP A 207 -8.34 8.12 17.24
N PHE A 208 -7.52 9.17 17.08
CA PHE A 208 -6.19 9.08 16.48
C PHE A 208 -5.30 8.10 17.23
N LEU A 209 -5.24 8.19 18.57
CA LEU A 209 -4.39 7.33 19.40
C LEU A 209 -4.85 5.87 19.34
N LYS A 210 -6.16 5.62 19.39
CA LYS A 210 -6.73 4.26 19.21
C LYS A 210 -6.34 3.70 17.86
N LYS A 211 -6.60 4.45 16.78
CA LYS A 211 -6.35 3.99 15.42
C LYS A 211 -4.86 3.80 15.13
N LYS A 212 -4.00 4.67 15.66
CA LYS A 212 -2.54 4.53 15.58
C LYS A 212 -2.08 3.18 16.15
N ALA A 213 -2.66 2.72 17.25
CA ALA A 213 -2.31 1.44 17.86
C ALA A 213 -2.74 0.22 17.02
N GLU A 214 -3.71 0.39 16.11
CA GLU A 214 -4.18 -0.66 15.21
C GLU A 214 -3.37 -0.77 13.91
N ILE A 215 -2.62 0.27 13.55
CA ILE A 215 -1.78 0.26 12.36
C ILE A 215 -0.61 -0.70 12.55
N ASN A 216 -0.52 -1.65 11.64
CA ASN A 216 0.55 -2.64 11.61
C ASN A 216 1.37 -2.48 10.32
N ILE A 217 2.69 -2.59 10.45
CA ILE A 217 3.62 -2.62 9.31
C ILE A 217 3.28 -3.83 8.43
N LEU A 218 3.33 -3.63 7.12
CA LEU A 218 3.09 -4.67 6.12
C LEU A 218 4.34 -5.53 5.94
N TYR A 219 4.67 -6.36 6.94
CA TYR A 219 5.78 -7.31 6.83
C TYR A 219 5.52 -8.34 5.73
N VAL A 220 6.57 -8.61 4.94
CA VAL A 220 6.62 -9.67 3.93
C VAL A 220 6.79 -11.03 4.61
#